data_AF-A0A4W3GJQ4-F1
#
_entry.id   AF-A0A4W3GJQ4-F1
#
_cell.length_a   1.000
_cell.length_b   1.000
_cell.length_c   1.000
_cell.angle_alpha   90.00
_cell.angle_beta   90.00
_cell.angle_gamma   90.00
#
_symmetry.space_group_name_H-M   'P 1'
#
loop_
_entity.id
_entity.type
_entity.pdbx_description
1 polymer ?
#
loop_
_entity_poly.entity_id
_entity_poly.type
_entity_poly.pdbx_seq_one_letter_code
_entity_poly.pdbx_strand_id
1 'polypeptide(L)'
;YYSCCNCSTDPSQVTNVTVEERTTESLTVTWNTPEDGRKDNYTYNVRVTGRVDLICDNPKAQKCTVPGLEPGLQYNVSVQSVTPENTVSESVAISATTNPSPVTSISVLIRTTTSLTVMWTPSEDSRKESYTYSVVVTSENGTWNDSTPQGAEQLDLQGLQPGLRYNVSVYSVTPENTISEPLSESNTTSK
;
A
#
# COMPACT_ATOMS: atom_id res chain seq x y z
N TYR A 1 -45.28 -6.33 40.37
CA TYR A 1 -43.92 -6.72 39.92
C TYR A 1 -43.59 -5.89 38.69
N TYR A 2 -42.84 -4.81 38.84
CA TYR A 2 -42.34 -4.05 37.68
C TYR A 2 -41.10 -4.77 37.16
N SER A 3 -41.21 -5.45 36.02
CA SER A 3 -40.02 -5.88 35.29
C SER A 3 -39.43 -4.63 34.63
N CYS A 4 -38.30 -4.14 35.14
CA CYS A 4 -37.50 -3.21 34.36
C CYS A 4 -36.95 -3.96 33.16
N CYS A 5 -37.43 -3.61 31.97
CA CYS A 5 -36.69 -3.88 30.74
C CYS A 5 -35.44 -3.01 30.78
N ASN A 6 -34.27 -3.62 30.95
CA ASN A 6 -33.02 -2.91 30.67
C ASN A 6 -32.96 -2.68 29.15
N CYS A 7 -33.26 -1.46 28.71
CA CYS A 7 -32.95 -1.01 27.35
C CYS A 7 -31.60 -0.30 27.39
N SER A 8 -30.60 -0.84 26.69
CA SER A 8 -29.31 -0.17 26.46
C SER A 8 -29.27 0.36 25.05
N THR A 9 -28.61 1.51 24.87
CA THR A 9 -28.23 2.02 23.53
C THR A 9 -27.00 1.26 23.02
N ASP A 10 -26.79 1.29 21.71
CA ASP A 10 -25.57 0.79 21.07
C ASP A 10 -24.34 1.62 21.48
N PRO A 11 -23.13 1.04 21.47
CA PRO A 11 -21.92 1.75 21.82
C PRO A 11 -21.49 2.74 20.73
N SER A 12 -20.68 3.72 21.12
CA SER A 12 -20.15 4.72 20.19
C SER A 12 -19.16 4.11 19.19
N GLN A 13 -19.14 4.64 17.97
CA GLN A 13 -18.21 4.24 16.92
C GLN A 13 -16.74 4.59 17.28
N VAL A 14 -15.80 3.85 16.71
CA VAL A 14 -14.38 4.26 16.71
C VAL A 14 -14.17 5.52 15.87
N THR A 15 -13.04 6.21 16.04
CA THR A 15 -12.68 7.37 15.20
C THR A 15 -11.28 7.22 14.62
N ASN A 16 -10.91 8.05 13.65
CA ASN A 16 -9.57 8.11 13.09
C ASN A 16 -9.02 6.75 12.60
N VAL A 17 -9.85 5.99 11.87
CA VAL A 17 -9.42 4.74 11.24
C VAL A 17 -8.44 5.06 10.12
N THR A 18 -7.21 4.57 10.22
CA THR A 18 -6.12 4.88 9.29
C THR A 18 -5.22 3.67 9.06
N VAL A 19 -4.45 3.69 7.96
CA VAL A 19 -3.40 2.71 7.68
C VAL A 19 -2.06 3.27 8.17
N GLU A 20 -1.48 2.62 9.18
CA GLU A 20 -0.19 2.96 9.76
C GLU A 20 0.97 2.39 8.93
N GLU A 21 0.88 1.11 8.55
CA GLU A 21 1.88 0.44 7.72
C GLU A 21 1.23 -0.35 6.59
N ARG A 22 1.95 -0.47 5.48
CA ARG A 22 1.50 -1.14 4.26
C ARG A 22 2.65 -1.89 3.64
N THR A 23 2.42 -3.15 3.28
CA THR A 23 3.37 -3.98 2.53
C THR A 23 2.68 -4.51 1.27
N THR A 24 3.36 -5.36 0.52
CA THR A 24 2.77 -6.09 -0.61
C THR A 24 1.69 -7.08 -0.17
N GLU A 25 1.77 -7.59 1.05
CA GLU A 25 0.92 -8.70 1.53
C GLU A 25 0.20 -8.42 2.84
N SER A 26 0.34 -7.21 3.40
CA SER A 26 -0.29 -6.86 4.67
C SER A 26 -0.64 -5.37 4.80
N LEU A 27 -1.68 -5.12 5.57
CA LEU A 27 -2.06 -3.78 6.02
C LEU A 27 -2.11 -3.73 7.54
N THR A 28 -1.50 -2.70 8.12
CA THR A 28 -1.58 -2.40 9.54
C THR A 28 -2.50 -1.20 9.72
N VAL A 29 -3.63 -1.42 10.40
CA VAL A 29 -4.70 -0.44 10.58
C VAL A 29 -4.76 -0.03 12.04
N THR A 30 -4.95 1.26 12.28
CA THR A 30 -5.10 1.86 13.62
C THR A 30 -6.38 2.65 13.72
N TRP A 31 -6.89 2.84 14.94
CA TRP A 31 -8.07 3.65 15.21
C TRP A 31 -7.99 4.25 16.62
N ASN A 32 -8.94 5.13 16.96
CA ASN A 32 -9.12 5.68 18.29
C ASN A 32 -10.34 5.05 18.97
N THR A 33 -10.18 4.70 20.24
CA THR A 33 -11.27 4.23 21.11
C THR A 33 -12.37 5.30 21.23
N PRO A 34 -13.66 4.91 21.26
CA PRO A 34 -14.75 5.88 21.44
C PRO A 34 -14.62 6.67 22.75
N GLU A 35 -15.04 7.93 22.76
CA GLU A 35 -14.86 8.85 23.91
C GLU A 35 -16.05 8.91 24.89
N ASP A 36 -16.79 7.82 25.04
CA ASP A 36 -18.07 7.79 25.76
C ASP A 36 -17.97 7.31 27.22
N GLY A 37 -16.80 7.46 27.85
CA GLY A 37 -16.58 7.11 29.26
C GLY A 37 -16.51 5.61 29.56
N ARG A 38 -16.65 4.74 28.54
CA ARG A 38 -16.45 3.27 28.63
C ARG A 38 -15.09 2.81 28.06
N LYS A 39 -14.14 3.73 27.87
CA LYS A 39 -12.87 3.53 27.13
C LYS A 39 -12.12 2.24 27.49
N ASP A 40 -12.08 1.85 28.76
CA ASP A 40 -11.21 0.76 29.24
C ASP A 40 -11.73 -0.66 28.97
N ASN A 41 -12.95 -0.78 28.42
CA ASN A 41 -13.65 -2.07 28.31
C ASN A 41 -13.99 -2.48 26.87
N TYR A 42 -13.56 -1.72 25.86
CA TYR A 42 -13.84 -2.04 24.46
C TYR A 42 -12.88 -3.11 23.92
N THR A 43 -13.42 -4.05 23.16
CA THR A 43 -12.70 -4.79 22.12
C THR A 43 -13.16 -4.29 20.75
N TYR A 44 -12.53 -4.78 19.67
CA TYR A 44 -12.85 -4.33 18.32
C TYR A 44 -13.09 -5.49 17.37
N ASN A 45 -14.00 -5.30 16.42
CA ASN A 45 -14.10 -6.17 15.25
C ASN A 45 -13.48 -5.43 14.07
N VAL A 46 -12.40 -5.98 13.50
CA VAL A 46 -11.81 -5.46 12.27
C VAL A 46 -12.09 -6.46 11.15
N ARG A 47 -12.68 -5.99 10.06
CA ARG A 47 -12.90 -6.79 8.85
C ARG A 47 -12.24 -6.12 7.67
N VAL A 48 -11.45 -6.88 6.93
CA VAL A 48 -10.87 -6.48 5.64
C VAL A 48 -11.53 -7.32 4.58
N THR A 49 -12.32 -6.68 3.72
CA THR A 49 -13.09 -7.33 2.66
C THR A 49 -12.53 -6.98 1.29
N GLY A 50 -12.52 -7.94 0.39
CA GLY A 50 -12.00 -7.80 -0.97
C GLY A 50 -12.10 -9.13 -1.70
N ARG A 51 -10.96 -9.68 -2.14
CA ARG A 51 -10.89 -11.08 -2.64
C ARG A 51 -10.93 -12.12 -1.53
N VAL A 52 -10.45 -11.76 -0.34
CA VAL A 52 -10.46 -12.58 0.87
C VAL A 52 -11.02 -11.72 2.00
N ASP A 53 -11.91 -12.30 2.79
CA ASP A 53 -12.41 -11.68 4.01
C ASP A 53 -11.54 -12.11 5.18
N LEU A 54 -10.84 -11.15 5.78
CA LEU A 54 -9.97 -11.38 6.93
C LEU A 54 -10.49 -10.63 8.15
N ILE A 55 -10.32 -11.26 9.31
CA ILE A 55 -10.84 -10.76 10.58
C ILE A 55 -9.70 -10.69 11.59
N CYS A 56 -9.59 -9.57 12.28
CA CYS A 56 -8.83 -9.49 13.52
C CYS A 56 -9.78 -9.72 14.68
N ASP A 57 -9.65 -10.85 15.36
CA ASP A 57 -10.56 -11.21 16.43
C ASP A 57 -10.22 -10.44 17.72
N ASN A 58 -11.10 -9.52 18.09
CA ASN A 58 -11.15 -8.87 19.39
C ASN A 58 -9.82 -8.28 19.91
N PRO A 59 -9.02 -7.53 19.11
CA PRO A 59 -7.85 -6.86 19.66
C PRO A 59 -8.28 -5.89 20.78
N LYS A 60 -7.60 -5.97 21.92
CA LYS A 60 -7.66 -4.92 22.95
C LYS A 60 -6.82 -3.70 22.55
N ALA A 61 -5.82 -3.92 21.71
CA ALA A 61 -5.03 -2.84 21.13
C ALA A 61 -5.84 -2.14 20.03
N GLN A 62 -5.64 -0.82 19.89
CA GLN A 62 -6.25 0.00 18.85
C GLN A 62 -5.50 -0.09 17.51
N LYS A 63 -5.00 -1.30 17.21
CA LYS A 63 -4.15 -1.62 16.08
C LYS A 63 -4.40 -3.07 15.67
N CYS A 64 -4.46 -3.34 14.37
CA CYS A 64 -4.38 -4.69 13.83
C CYS A 64 -3.56 -4.75 12.55
N THR A 65 -2.74 -5.78 12.41
CA THR A 65 -2.07 -6.16 11.17
C THR A 65 -2.79 -7.32 10.52
N VAL A 66 -3.19 -7.15 9.26
CA VAL A 66 -3.92 -8.12 8.45
C VAL A 66 -2.98 -8.67 7.38
N PRO A 67 -2.48 -9.92 7.50
CA PRO A 67 -1.57 -10.54 6.54
C PRO A 67 -2.32 -11.30 5.43
N GLY A 68 -1.61 -11.76 4.40
CA GLY A 68 -2.16 -12.63 3.35
C GLY A 68 -3.00 -11.88 2.32
N LEU A 69 -2.74 -10.58 2.16
CA LEU A 69 -3.31 -9.76 1.10
C LEU A 69 -2.51 -9.96 -0.20
N GLU A 70 -3.11 -9.63 -1.33
CA GLU A 70 -2.45 -9.66 -2.64
C GLU A 70 -1.85 -8.27 -2.96
N PRO A 71 -0.71 -8.22 -3.66
CA PRO A 71 -0.05 -6.95 -4.00
C PRO A 71 -0.87 -6.05 -4.92
N GLY A 72 -0.80 -4.75 -4.67
CA GLY A 72 -1.44 -3.69 -5.44
C GLY A 72 -2.96 -3.82 -5.60
N LEU A 73 -3.64 -4.50 -4.66
CA LEU A 73 -5.09 -4.60 -4.61
C LEU A 73 -5.68 -3.66 -3.55
N GLN A 74 -6.84 -3.12 -3.86
CA GLN A 74 -7.61 -2.30 -2.94
C GLN A 74 -8.53 -3.18 -2.10
N TYR A 75 -8.53 -2.93 -0.79
CA TYR A 75 -9.35 -3.57 0.21
C TYR A 75 -10.22 -2.54 0.94
N ASN A 76 -11.40 -2.97 1.37
CA ASN A 76 -12.25 -2.18 2.26
C ASN A 76 -12.06 -2.68 3.69
N VAL A 77 -11.57 -1.80 4.56
CA VAL A 77 -11.33 -2.08 5.97
C VAL A 77 -12.47 -1.46 6.77
N SER A 78 -13.10 -2.24 7.64
CA SER A 78 -14.15 -1.75 8.56
C SER A 78 -13.82 -2.11 9.99
N VAL A 79 -14.09 -1.18 10.91
CA VAL A 79 -13.82 -1.32 12.34
C VAL A 79 -15.08 -1.00 13.13
N GLN A 80 -15.41 -1.85 14.11
CA GLN A 80 -16.50 -1.67 15.07
C GLN A 80 -15.96 -1.78 16.49
N SER A 81 -16.54 -1.03 17.42
CA SER A 81 -16.30 -1.22 18.85
C SER A 81 -17.28 -2.26 19.42
N VAL A 82 -16.81 -3.05 20.38
CA VAL A 82 -17.57 -4.12 21.03
C VAL A 82 -17.46 -3.94 22.55
N THR A 83 -18.59 -3.89 23.23
CA THR A 83 -18.64 -3.77 24.70
C THR A 83 -18.50 -5.15 25.38
N PRO A 84 -18.26 -5.20 26.71
CA PRO A 84 -18.30 -6.46 27.47
C PRO A 84 -19.66 -7.16 27.42
N GLU A 85 -20.74 -6.42 27.19
CA GLU A 85 -22.09 -6.96 27.02
C GLU A 85 -22.36 -7.51 25.61
N ASN A 86 -21.34 -7.57 24.74
CA ASN A 86 -21.42 -7.96 23.33
C ASN A 86 -22.35 -7.09 22.48
N THR A 87 -22.53 -5.82 22.84
CA THR A 87 -23.15 -4.83 21.95
C THR A 87 -22.10 -4.26 21.00
N VAL A 88 -22.49 -3.99 19.75
CA VAL A 88 -21.57 -3.64 18.66
C VAL A 88 -21.97 -2.28 18.08
N SER A 89 -20.99 -1.41 17.82
CA SER A 89 -21.25 -0.13 17.18
C SER A 89 -21.55 -0.27 15.70
N GLU A 90 -22.06 0.79 15.09
CA GLU A 90 -21.93 0.96 13.64
C GLU A 90 -20.45 0.91 13.19
N SER A 91 -20.21 0.51 11.94
CA SER A 91 -18.87 0.35 11.39
C SER A 91 -18.33 1.64 10.79
N VAL A 92 -17.06 1.95 11.07
CA VAL A 92 -16.30 2.97 10.33
C VAL A 92 -15.42 2.26 9.29
N ALA A 93 -15.54 2.66 8.03
CA ALA A 93 -14.85 2.02 6.92
C ALA A 93 -13.92 2.96 6.16
N ILE A 94 -12.79 2.41 5.68
CA ILE A 94 -11.84 3.08 4.80
C ILE A 94 -11.42 2.14 3.67
N SER A 95 -11.02 2.71 2.53
CA SER A 95 -10.36 1.95 1.47
C SER A 95 -8.84 2.05 1.60
N ALA A 96 -8.15 0.93 1.42
CA ALA A 96 -6.70 0.85 1.51
C ALA A 96 -6.14 -0.09 0.44
N THR A 97 -5.09 0.34 -0.25
CA THR A 97 -4.40 -0.46 -1.27
C THR A 97 -3.07 -0.96 -0.72
N THR A 98 -2.76 -2.24 -0.92
CA THR A 98 -1.43 -2.82 -0.63
C THR A 98 -0.39 -2.27 -1.60
N ASN A 99 0.89 -2.28 -1.22
CA ASN A 99 1.93 -1.89 -2.16
C ASN A 99 1.96 -2.88 -3.34
N PRO A 100 2.26 -2.44 -4.57
CA PRO A 100 2.54 -3.35 -5.66
C PRO A 100 3.88 -4.04 -5.44
N SER A 101 4.07 -5.21 -6.04
CA SER A 101 5.37 -5.86 -6.06
C SER A 101 6.34 -5.06 -6.96
N PRO A 102 7.64 -5.05 -6.62
CA PRO A 102 8.66 -4.44 -7.49
C PRO A 102 8.75 -5.19 -8.82
N VAL A 103 9.28 -4.52 -9.83
CA VAL A 103 9.73 -5.18 -11.07
C VAL A 103 10.76 -6.27 -10.74
N THR A 104 10.84 -7.32 -11.55
CA THR A 104 11.67 -8.50 -11.26
C THR A 104 13.07 -8.44 -11.86
N SER A 105 13.24 -7.68 -12.94
CA SER A 105 14.54 -7.40 -13.56
C SER A 105 14.52 -6.06 -14.27
N ILE A 106 15.69 -5.43 -14.36
CA ILE A 106 15.96 -4.27 -15.22
C ILE A 106 17.07 -4.68 -16.19
N SER A 107 17.03 -4.14 -17.40
CA SER A 107 18.05 -4.34 -18.43
C SER A 107 18.15 -3.13 -19.34
N VAL A 108 19.33 -2.92 -19.93
CA VAL A 108 19.54 -1.90 -20.96
C VAL A 108 19.43 -2.54 -22.34
N LEU A 109 18.47 -2.10 -23.13
CA LEU A 109 18.28 -2.55 -24.51
C LEU A 109 19.20 -1.81 -25.48
N ILE A 110 19.24 -0.48 -25.36
CA ILE A 110 19.99 0.38 -26.28
C ILE A 110 20.83 1.35 -25.47
N ARG A 111 22.09 1.48 -25.88
CA ARG A 111 23.04 2.43 -25.30
C ARG A 111 23.64 3.31 -26.39
N THR A 112 23.49 4.62 -26.20
CA THR A 112 24.19 5.62 -27.01
C THR A 112 25.10 6.47 -26.13
N THR A 113 25.73 7.48 -26.71
CA THR A 113 26.53 8.46 -25.98
C THR A 113 25.70 9.38 -25.10
N THR A 114 24.42 9.60 -25.45
CA THR A 114 23.53 10.55 -24.76
C THR A 114 22.16 9.99 -24.38
N SER A 115 21.95 8.68 -24.54
CA SER A 115 20.69 8.03 -24.17
C SER A 115 20.86 6.57 -23.74
N LEU A 116 19.89 6.11 -22.94
CA LEU A 116 19.74 4.71 -22.52
C LEU A 116 18.26 4.32 -22.67
N THR A 117 17.97 3.27 -23.43
CA THR A 117 16.66 2.63 -23.39
C THR A 117 16.69 1.52 -22.36
N VAL A 118 15.94 1.71 -21.28
CA VAL A 118 15.84 0.79 -20.16
C VAL A 118 14.54 0.01 -20.27
N MET A 119 14.60 -1.29 -20.06
CA MET A 119 13.44 -2.19 -20.02
C MET A 119 13.44 -2.93 -18.71
N TRP A 120 12.25 -3.20 -18.18
CA TRP A 120 12.05 -4.02 -16.99
C TRP A 120 11.00 -5.09 -17.21
N THR A 121 11.02 -6.10 -16.36
CA THR A 121 9.99 -7.14 -16.35
C THR A 121 9.02 -6.84 -15.20
N PRO A 122 7.72 -6.59 -15.48
CA PRO A 122 6.71 -6.40 -14.45
C PRO A 122 6.67 -7.57 -13.44
N SER A 123 6.12 -7.30 -12.26
CA SER A 123 5.76 -8.37 -11.32
C SER A 123 4.64 -9.26 -11.89
N GLU A 124 4.38 -10.39 -11.24
CA GLU A 124 3.21 -11.24 -11.58
C GLU A 124 1.93 -10.83 -10.83
N ASP A 125 1.86 -9.57 -10.41
CA ASP A 125 0.66 -9.03 -9.75
C ASP A 125 -0.52 -9.07 -10.70
N SER A 126 -1.70 -9.41 -10.19
CA SER A 126 -2.92 -9.57 -11.00
C SER A 126 -3.37 -8.29 -11.71
N ARG A 127 -2.91 -7.13 -11.25
CA ARG A 127 -3.20 -5.79 -11.80
C ARG A 127 -2.00 -5.13 -12.50
N LYS A 128 -0.93 -5.86 -12.82
CA LYS A 128 0.30 -5.30 -13.40
C LYS A 128 0.09 -4.40 -14.63
N GLU A 129 -0.90 -4.71 -15.47
CA GLU A 129 -1.27 -3.92 -16.65
C GLU A 129 -1.88 -2.54 -16.31
N SER A 130 -2.29 -2.33 -15.06
CA SER A 130 -2.80 -1.05 -14.56
C SER A 130 -1.73 -0.14 -13.96
N TYR A 131 -0.50 -0.64 -13.82
CA TYR A 131 0.56 0.11 -13.16
C TYR A 131 1.23 1.09 -14.11
N THR A 132 1.67 2.20 -13.54
CA THR A 132 2.72 3.04 -14.12
C THR A 132 4.03 2.73 -13.41
N TYR A 133 5.15 3.18 -13.97
CA TYR A 133 6.45 3.00 -13.36
C TYR A 133 7.12 4.35 -13.14
N SER A 134 7.63 4.56 -11.93
CA SER A 134 8.49 5.70 -11.59
C SER A 134 9.93 5.26 -11.75
N VAL A 135 10.69 5.97 -12.57
CA VAL A 135 12.09 5.66 -12.88
C VAL A 135 12.96 6.77 -12.31
N VAL A 136 13.77 6.43 -11.31
CA VAL A 136 14.72 7.36 -10.68
C VAL A 136 16.12 7.07 -11.21
N VAL A 137 16.74 8.08 -11.79
CA VAL A 137 18.08 7.97 -12.36
C VAL A 137 19.04 8.84 -11.56
N THR A 138 20.13 8.26 -11.10
CA THR A 138 21.16 8.93 -10.29
C THR A 138 22.52 8.82 -10.95
N SER A 139 23.27 9.90 -10.93
CA SER A 139 24.66 9.99 -11.42
C SER A 139 25.49 10.88 -10.50
N GLU A 140 26.79 11.01 -10.79
CA GLU A 140 27.68 11.93 -10.09
C GLU A 140 27.20 13.40 -10.15
N ASN A 141 26.43 13.77 -11.19
CA ASN A 141 25.95 15.13 -11.41
C ASN A 141 24.55 15.39 -10.85
N GLY A 142 23.92 14.40 -10.21
CA GLY A 142 22.61 14.55 -9.58
C GLY A 142 21.62 13.43 -9.90
N THR A 143 20.40 13.63 -9.43
CA THR A 143 19.28 12.69 -9.51
C THR A 143 18.08 13.36 -10.15
N TRP A 144 17.40 12.64 -11.03
CA TRP A 144 16.10 13.04 -11.57
C TRP A 144 15.17 11.84 -11.67
N ASN A 145 13.88 12.12 -11.86
CA ASN A 145 12.84 11.12 -12.00
C ASN A 145 12.07 11.31 -13.31
N ASP A 146 11.52 10.20 -13.79
CA ASP A 146 10.59 10.16 -14.92
C ASP A 146 9.51 9.13 -14.62
N SER A 147 8.42 9.15 -15.38
CA SER A 147 7.27 8.26 -15.18
C SER A 147 6.76 7.73 -16.51
N THR A 148 6.30 6.48 -16.51
CA THR A 148 5.77 5.89 -17.72
C THR A 148 4.25 6.02 -17.84
N PRO A 149 3.71 5.91 -19.07
CA PRO A 149 2.32 5.55 -19.27
C PRO A 149 1.97 4.22 -18.60
N GLN A 150 0.67 3.98 -18.44
CA GLN A 150 0.12 2.74 -17.91
C GLN A 150 0.56 1.54 -18.77
N GLY A 151 1.03 0.48 -18.11
CA GLY A 151 1.40 -0.80 -18.75
C GLY A 151 2.70 -0.75 -19.58
N ALA A 152 3.44 0.36 -19.56
CA ALA A 152 4.71 0.45 -20.26
C ALA A 152 5.82 -0.32 -19.51
N GLU A 153 6.61 -1.10 -20.23
CA GLU A 153 7.68 -1.95 -19.67
C GLU A 153 9.08 -1.43 -20.00
N GLN A 154 9.15 -0.25 -20.62
CA GLN A 154 10.41 0.37 -21.03
C GLN A 154 10.29 1.90 -21.02
N LEU A 155 11.44 2.56 -20.90
CA LEU A 155 11.58 4.01 -20.96
C LEU A 155 12.89 4.39 -21.63
N ASP A 156 12.82 5.42 -22.48
CA ASP A 156 13.98 5.99 -23.15
C ASP A 156 14.49 7.22 -22.38
N LEU A 157 15.63 7.06 -21.71
CA LEU A 157 16.28 8.10 -20.94
C LEU A 157 17.16 8.94 -21.88
N GLN A 158 16.78 10.19 -22.09
CA GLN A 158 17.44 11.13 -22.99
C GLN A 158 18.26 12.18 -22.23
N GLY A 159 19.19 12.85 -22.94
CA GLY A 159 19.97 13.95 -22.38
C GLY A 159 21.09 13.52 -21.42
N LEU A 160 21.54 12.27 -21.53
CA LEU A 160 22.66 11.75 -20.74
C LEU A 160 23.98 12.33 -21.24
N GLN A 161 24.96 12.36 -20.35
CA GLN A 161 26.32 12.81 -20.65
C GLN A 161 27.21 11.62 -20.98
N PRO A 162 28.07 11.73 -22.01
CA PRO A 162 29.00 10.66 -22.37
C PRO A 162 29.98 10.31 -21.26
N GLY A 163 30.24 9.01 -21.07
CA GLY A 163 31.25 8.51 -20.14
C GLY A 163 30.88 8.54 -18.65
N LEU A 164 29.65 8.92 -18.30
CA LEU A 164 29.15 8.86 -16.92
C LEU A 164 28.47 7.52 -16.60
N ARG A 165 28.47 7.19 -15.31
CA ARG A 165 27.71 6.07 -14.76
C ARG A 165 26.35 6.56 -14.26
N TYR A 166 25.32 5.81 -14.61
CA TYR A 166 23.94 6.06 -14.23
C TYR A 166 23.40 4.85 -13.47
N ASN A 167 22.87 5.09 -12.27
CA ASN A 167 22.12 4.10 -11.51
C ASN A 167 20.63 4.33 -11.75
N VAL A 168 19.93 3.33 -12.28
CA VAL A 168 18.50 3.41 -12.60
C VAL A 168 17.74 2.58 -11.58
N SER A 169 16.74 3.17 -10.95
CA SER A 169 15.82 2.47 -10.04
C SER A 169 14.40 2.57 -10.56
N VAL A 170 13.70 1.44 -10.62
CA VAL A 170 12.32 1.38 -11.11
C VAL A 170 11.41 0.98 -9.96
N TYR A 171 10.32 1.73 -9.81
CA TYR A 171 9.25 1.49 -8.84
C TYR A 171 7.95 1.22 -9.59
N SER A 172 7.23 0.17 -9.20
CA SER A 172 5.85 -0.06 -9.63
C SER A 172 4.93 0.91 -8.89
N VAL A 173 3.97 1.52 -9.58
CA VAL A 173 3.01 2.47 -8.99
C VAL A 173 1.59 2.07 -9.35
N THR A 174 0.72 1.88 -8.36
CA THR A 174 -0.70 1.56 -8.60
C THR A 174 -1.50 2.83 -8.96
N PRO A 175 -2.70 2.68 -9.55
CA PRO A 175 -3.60 3.82 -9.78
C PRO A 175 -3.96 4.61 -8.51
N GLU A 176 -3.88 3.96 -7.35
CA GLU A 176 -4.11 4.56 -6.03
C GLU A 176 -2.85 5.20 -5.41
N ASN A 177 -1.76 5.32 -6.19
CA ASN A 177 -0.47 5.91 -5.83
C ASN A 177 0.27 5.17 -4.71
N THR A 178 0.04 3.87 -4.55
CA THR A 178 0.93 3.03 -3.73
C THR A 178 2.14 2.62 -4.56
N ILE A 179 3.30 2.51 -3.91
CA ILE A 179 4.60 2.40 -4.56
C ILE A 179 5.31 1.16 -4.01
N SER A 180 5.95 0.38 -4.88
CA SER A 180 6.77 -0.76 -4.48
C SER A 180 8.08 -0.31 -3.83
N GLU A 181 8.85 -1.26 -3.29
CA GLU A 181 10.29 -1.05 -3.14
C GLU A 181 10.97 -0.87 -4.52
N PRO A 182 12.14 -0.21 -4.60
CA PRO A 182 12.86 -0.10 -5.86
C PRO A 182 13.54 -1.42 -6.23
N LEU A 183 13.58 -1.72 -7.52
CA LEU A 183 14.67 -2.50 -8.08
C LEU A 183 15.69 -1.53 -8.70
N SER A 184 16.98 -1.69 -8.40
CA SER A 184 18.04 -0.83 -8.93
C SER A 184 19.03 -1.62 -9.80
N GLU A 185 19.47 -1.01 -10.90
CA GLU A 185 20.55 -1.53 -11.75
C GLU A 185 21.53 -0.40 -12.10
N SER A 186 22.83 -0.67 -11.95
CA SER A 186 23.91 0.29 -12.25
C SER A 186 24.48 0.07 -13.65
N ASN A 187 24.49 1.09 -14.50
CA ASN A 187 24.96 1.00 -15.89
C ASN A 187 25.93 2.14 -16.27
N THR A 188 26.84 1.88 -17.22
CA THR A 188 27.83 2.86 -17.75
C THR A 188 27.50 3.22 -19.19
N THR A 189 27.37 4.52 -19.53
CA THR A 189 27.25 4.95 -20.95
C THR A 189 28.56 4.67 -21.70
N SER A 190 28.49 4.30 -22.99
CA SER A 190 29.73 4.09 -23.76
C SER A 190 30.48 5.40 -23.91
N LYS A 191 31.81 5.30 -23.87
CA LYS A 191 32.73 6.38 -24.21
C LYS A 191 32.64 6.71 -25.70
#